data_AF-A0A967SLJ7-F1
#
_entry.id   AF-A0A967SLJ7-F1
#
_cell.length_a   1.000
_cell.length_b   1.000
_cell.length_c   1.000
_cell.angle_alpha   90.00
_cell.angle_beta   90.00
_cell.angle_gamma   90.00
#
_symmetry.space_group_name_H-M   'P 1'
#
loop_
_entity.id
_entity.type
_entity.pdbx_description
1 polymer ?
#
loop_
_entity_poly.entity_id
_entity_poly.type
_entity_poly.pdbx_seq_one_letter_code
_entity_poly.pdbx_strand_id
1 'polypeptide(L)'
;LGAGEVSHVVVTHPHEDHMGATPELGVDALIVAHPGTTAAMGEPYVFMEGVSMPPKPASALPDLEVRSDTTLVLAAVRVRLVPTVAHTGGDLAVYFPDARVAHLGDTYLAANPMMYP
;
A
#
# COMPACT_ATOMS: atom_id res chain seq x y z
N LEU A 1 21.64 8.48 9.38
CA LEU A 1 20.45 7.70 9.75
C LEU A 1 20.87 6.23 9.68
N GLY A 2 20.88 5.51 10.80
CA GLY A 2 21.31 4.11 10.87
C GLY A 2 20.27 3.17 10.29
N ALA A 3 20.07 3.25 8.97
CA ALA A 3 19.03 2.54 8.24
C ALA A 3 19.30 1.03 8.29
N GLY A 4 18.60 0.34 9.19
CA GLY A 4 18.48 -1.12 9.13
C GLY A 4 17.75 -1.55 7.85
N GLU A 5 17.82 -2.84 7.56
CA GLU A 5 17.13 -3.43 6.42
C GLU A 5 15.61 -3.24 6.52
N VAL A 6 14.97 -2.96 5.38
CA VAL A 6 13.51 -2.88 5.29
C VAL A 6 12.97 -4.30 5.29
N SER A 7 12.22 -4.68 6.31
CA SER A 7 11.64 -6.03 6.40
C SER A 7 10.25 -6.16 5.79
N HIS A 8 9.49 -5.05 5.76
CA HIS A 8 8.09 -5.03 5.31
C HIS A 8 7.79 -3.73 4.56
N VAL A 9 7.03 -3.86 3.48
CA VAL A 9 6.45 -2.76 2.70
C VAL A 9 4.94 -2.92 2.74
N VAL A 10 4.24 -1.93 3.29
CA VAL A 10 2.77 -1.91 3.25
C VAL A 10 2.34 -0.98 2.12
N VAL A 11 1.71 -1.53 1.09
CA VAL A 11 1.10 -0.75 0.00
C VAL A 11 -0.31 -0.39 0.42
N THR A 12 -0.57 0.90 0.63
CA THR A 12 -1.88 1.35 1.12
C THR A 12 -2.97 1.23 0.07
N HIS A 13 -2.69 1.50 -1.20
CA HIS A 13 -3.64 1.40 -2.31
C HIS A 13 -2.91 1.38 -3.68
N PRO A 14 -3.56 1.03 -4.80
CA PRO A 14 -2.89 0.74 -6.08
C PRO A 14 -2.73 1.99 -6.97
N HIS A 15 -2.25 3.10 -6.42
CA HIS A 15 -1.77 4.23 -7.22
C HIS A 15 -0.27 4.19 -7.40
N GLU A 16 0.23 4.66 -8.54
CA GLU A 16 1.65 4.54 -8.91
C GLU A 16 2.58 5.21 -7.91
N ASP A 17 2.20 6.34 -7.35
CA ASP A 17 2.96 7.05 -6.32
C ASP A 17 2.98 6.32 -4.96
N HIS A 18 2.18 5.27 -4.80
CA HIS A 18 2.13 4.42 -3.60
C HIS A 18 2.65 2.99 -3.82
N MET A 19 2.54 2.44 -5.03
CA MET A 19 3.00 1.08 -5.37
C MET A 19 4.19 1.05 -6.34
N GLY A 20 4.63 2.22 -6.83
CA GLY A 20 5.59 2.32 -7.93
C GLY A 20 6.94 1.68 -7.65
N ALA A 21 7.40 1.79 -6.40
CA ALA A 21 8.70 1.31 -5.93
C ALA A 21 8.68 -0.13 -5.38
N THR A 22 7.56 -0.86 -5.49
CA THR A 22 7.53 -2.26 -5.03
C THR A 22 8.50 -3.19 -5.77
N PRO A 23 8.83 -3.01 -7.06
CA PRO A 23 9.85 -3.84 -7.71
C PRO A 23 11.24 -3.71 -7.10
N GLU A 24 11.60 -2.53 -6.60
CA GLU A 24 12.89 -2.25 -5.97
C GLU A 24 12.90 -2.65 -4.50
N LEU A 25 11.82 -2.35 -3.77
CA LEU A 25 11.74 -2.61 -2.33
C LEU A 25 11.39 -4.07 -2.00
N GLY A 26 10.65 -4.76 -2.87
CA GLY A 26 10.22 -6.14 -2.68
C GLY A 26 11.33 -7.18 -2.80
N VAL A 27 12.53 -6.78 -3.22
CA VAL A 27 13.69 -7.69 -3.30
C VAL A 27 14.12 -8.18 -1.91
N ASP A 28 14.05 -7.29 -0.91
CA ASP A 28 14.57 -7.53 0.44
C ASP A 28 13.47 -7.50 1.52
N ALA A 29 12.22 -7.21 1.14
CA ALA A 29 11.11 -6.97 2.07
C ALA A 29 9.83 -7.72 1.68
N LEU A 30 9.04 -8.09 2.68
CA LEU A 30 7.69 -8.64 2.47
C LEU A 30 6.71 -7.53 2.08
N ILE A 31 6.07 -7.67 0.92
CA ILE A 31 5.05 -6.74 0.45
C ILE A 31 3.68 -7.17 0.99
N VAL A 32 2.98 -6.23 1.61
CA VAL A 32 1.65 -6.44 2.20
C VAL A 32 0.64 -5.48 1.57
N ALA A 33 -0.49 -5.98 1.12
CA ALA A 33 -1.54 -5.16 0.52
C ALA A 33 -2.95 -5.75 0.68
N HIS A 34 -3.98 -5.00 0.29
CA HIS A 34 -5.34 -5.54 0.11
C HIS A 34 -5.42 -6.40 -1.18
N PRO A 35 -6.27 -7.44 -1.25
CA PRO A 35 -6.45 -8.22 -2.49
C PRO A 35 -6.84 -7.37 -3.71
N GLY A 36 -7.62 -6.31 -3.52
CA GLY A 36 -7.96 -5.37 -4.58
C GLY A 36 -6.75 -4.60 -5.13
N THR A 37 -5.76 -4.31 -4.27
CA THR A 37 -4.48 -3.75 -4.70
C THR A 37 -3.65 -4.78 -5.46
N THR A 38 -3.56 -6.03 -4.97
CA THR A 38 -2.91 -7.13 -5.69
C THR A 38 -3.48 -7.30 -7.10
N ALA A 39 -4.82 -7.32 -7.22
CA ALA A 39 -5.50 -7.45 -8.50
C ALA A 39 -5.18 -6.27 -9.44
N ALA A 40 -5.25 -5.03 -8.94
CA ALA A 40 -4.95 -3.84 -9.74
C ALA A 40 -3.49 -3.79 -10.21
N MET A 41 -2.54 -4.23 -9.37
CA MET A 41 -1.12 -4.35 -9.74
C MET A 41 -0.88 -5.35 -10.88
N GLY A 42 -1.77 -6.32 -11.07
CA GLY A 42 -1.71 -7.33 -12.13
C GLY A 42 -2.25 -6.86 -13.49
N GLU A 43 -2.79 -5.65 -13.59
CA GLU A 43 -3.43 -5.11 -14.79
C GLU A 43 -2.72 -3.86 -15.31
N PRO A 44 -2.81 -3.53 -16.60
CA PRO A 44 -2.37 -2.23 -17.11
C PRO A 44 -3.26 -1.10 -16.59
N TYR A 45 -2.69 0.07 -16.33
CA TYR A 45 -3.41 1.24 -15.81
C TYR A 45 -2.85 2.54 -16.39
N VAL A 46 -3.57 3.63 -16.20
CA VAL A 46 -3.16 4.97 -16.59
C VAL A 46 -2.75 5.72 -15.34
N PHE A 47 -1.47 6.11 -15.24
CA PHE A 47 -0.99 6.88 -14.09
C PHE A 47 -1.39 8.35 -14.20
N MET A 48 -1.20 8.92 -15.40
CA MET A 48 -1.58 10.28 -15.75
C MET A 48 -2.03 10.32 -17.21
N GLU A 49 -2.68 11.40 -17.63
CA GLU A 49 -3.09 11.57 -19.02
C GLU A 49 -1.92 11.34 -19.99
N GLY A 50 -2.10 10.40 -20.93
CA GLY A 50 -1.07 10.01 -21.89
C GLY A 50 0.04 9.10 -21.35
N VAL A 51 0.00 8.72 -20.06
CA VAL A 51 0.99 7.85 -19.41
C VAL A 51 0.34 6.54 -18.98
N SER A 52 0.42 5.54 -19.85
CA SER A 52 0.02 4.17 -19.55
C SER A 52 1.16 3.37 -18.94
N MET A 53 0.85 2.59 -17.92
CA MET A 53 1.76 1.71 -17.22
C MET A 53 1.40 0.25 -17.48
N PRO A 54 2.38 -0.65 -17.67
CA PRO A 54 2.11 -2.08 -17.71
C PRO A 54 1.75 -2.60 -16.31
N PRO A 55 1.23 -3.84 -16.21
CA PRO A 55 1.20 -4.56 -14.93
C PRO A 55 2.55 -4.54 -14.24
N LYS A 56 2.54 -4.55 -12.90
CA LYS A 56 3.76 -4.75 -12.12
C LYS A 56 4.32 -6.16 -12.39
N PRO A 57 5.66 -6.33 -12.38
CA PRO A 57 6.26 -7.65 -12.55
C PRO A 57 5.81 -8.56 -11.40
N ALA A 58 5.75 -9.88 -11.65
CA ALA A 58 5.28 -10.85 -10.65
C ALA A 58 6.08 -10.79 -9.33
N SER A 59 7.37 -10.44 -9.39
CA SER A 59 8.24 -10.26 -8.23
C SER A 59 7.91 -9.04 -7.37
N ALA A 60 7.06 -8.14 -7.85
CA ALA A 60 6.64 -6.93 -7.15
C ALA A 60 5.20 -7.00 -6.64
N LEU A 61 4.53 -8.15 -6.82
CA LEU A 61 3.18 -8.37 -6.31
C LEU A 61 3.22 -8.65 -4.80
N PRO A 62 2.15 -8.29 -4.06
CA PRO A 62 2.07 -8.54 -2.62
C PRO A 62 2.27 -10.01 -2.23
N ASP A 63 3.12 -10.25 -1.24
CA ASP A 63 3.34 -11.57 -0.61
C ASP A 63 2.22 -11.94 0.36
N LEU A 64 1.61 -10.92 0.99
CA LEU A 64 0.55 -11.08 1.98
C LEU A 64 -0.65 -10.19 1.66
N GLU A 65 -1.83 -10.81 1.58
CA GLU A 65 -3.09 -10.13 1.37
C GLU A 65 -3.89 -9.94 2.68
N VAL A 66 -4.24 -8.70 2.99
CA VAL A 66 -5.04 -8.34 4.17
C VAL A 66 -6.52 -8.25 3.78
N ARG A 67 -7.30 -9.26 4.17
CA ARG A 67 -8.74 -9.39 3.86
C ARG A 67 -9.67 -8.87 4.96
N SER A 68 -9.16 -8.80 6.17
CA SER A 68 -9.84 -8.32 7.36
C SER A 68 -8.81 -7.71 8.30
N ASP A 69 -9.29 -7.02 9.35
CA ASP A 69 -8.45 -6.40 10.35
C ASP A 69 -7.37 -7.35 10.87
N THR A 70 -6.12 -6.99 10.58
CA THR A 70 -4.96 -7.82 10.86
C THR A 70 -3.98 -7.03 11.71
N THR A 71 -3.44 -7.65 12.76
CA THR A 71 -2.39 -7.03 13.58
C THR A 71 -1.07 -7.74 13.36
N LEU A 72 -0.05 -6.97 12.99
CA LEU A 72 1.33 -7.40 12.88
C LEU A 72 2.14 -6.86 14.07
N VAL A 73 3.19 -7.58 14.45
CA VAL A 73 4.20 -7.09 15.38
C VAL A 73 5.51 -6.98 14.61
N LEU A 74 5.90 -5.75 14.28
CA LEU A 74 7.07 -5.43 13.46
C LEU A 74 8.11 -4.74 14.34
N ALA A 75 9.28 -5.37 14.53
CA ALA A 75 10.34 -4.83 15.39
C ALA A 75 9.82 -4.36 16.78
N ALA A 76 8.99 -5.19 17.43
CA ALA A 76 8.29 -4.90 18.69
C ALA A 76 7.23 -3.77 18.65
N VAL A 77 6.90 -3.22 17.48
CA VAL A 77 5.81 -2.27 17.27
C VAL A 77 4.56 -3.02 16.83
N ARG A 78 3.42 -2.77 17.50
CA ARG A 78 2.12 -3.27 17.05
C ARG A 78 1.59 -2.39 15.93
N VAL A 79 1.19 -3.01 14.83
CA VAL A 79 0.64 -2.33 13.65
C VAL A 79 -0.64 -3.04 13.25
N ARG A 80 -1.76 -2.31 13.20
CA ARG A 80 -3.05 -2.83 12.72
C ARG A 80 -3.28 -2.36 11.30
N LEU A 81 -3.46 -3.30 10.39
CA LEU A 81 -3.85 -3.08 9.00
C LEU A 81 -5.36 -3.27 8.91
N VAL A 82 -6.05 -2.25 8.41
CA VAL A 82 -7.51 -2.17 8.37
C VAL A 82 -7.94 -2.00 6.90
N PRO A 83 -8.60 -2.98 6.29
CA PRO A 83 -9.24 -2.80 4.99
C PRO A 83 -10.24 -1.65 5.03
N THR A 84 -10.11 -0.72 4.08
CA THR A 84 -10.92 0.51 4.07
C THR A 84 -11.61 0.80 2.75
N VAL A 85 -11.35 0.03 1.67
CA VAL A 85 -12.02 0.09 0.33
C VAL A 85 -12.87 1.36 0.15
N ALA A 86 -12.19 2.48 -0.10
CA ALA A 86 -12.78 3.81 -0.08
C ALA A 86 -12.20 4.67 -1.21
N HIS A 87 -10.96 5.14 -1.07
CA HIS A 87 -10.29 5.90 -2.13
C HIS A 87 -10.12 5.09 -3.41
N THR A 88 -9.93 3.78 -3.29
CA THR A 88 -9.90 2.81 -4.39
C THR A 88 -10.74 1.56 -4.07
N GLY A 89 -10.65 0.54 -4.92
CA GLY A 89 -11.18 -0.80 -4.60
C GLY A 89 -10.29 -1.62 -3.64
N GLY A 90 -9.16 -1.06 -3.21
CA GLY A 90 -7.99 -1.79 -2.72
C GLY A 90 -7.31 -1.22 -1.48
N ASP A 91 -7.99 -0.41 -0.66
CA ASP A 91 -7.32 0.39 0.36
C ASP A 91 -7.06 -0.32 1.70
N LEU A 92 -5.93 0.01 2.31
CA LEU A 92 -5.58 -0.26 3.70
C LEU A 92 -5.28 1.04 4.44
N ALA A 93 -5.89 1.19 5.62
CA ALA A 93 -5.41 2.10 6.64
C ALA A 93 -4.44 1.38 7.60
N VAL A 94 -3.46 2.11 8.11
CA VAL A 94 -2.45 1.62 9.04
C VAL A 94 -2.62 2.34 10.38
N TYR A 95 -2.82 1.59 11.45
CA TYR A 95 -3.00 2.12 12.79
C TYR A 95 -1.92 1.60 13.75
N PHE A 96 -1.25 2.52 14.42
CA PHE A 96 -0.25 2.27 15.46
C PHE A 96 -0.90 2.47 16.83
N PRO A 97 -1.50 1.43 17.45
CA PRO A 97 -2.29 1.58 18.66
C PRO A 97 -1.52 2.15 19.85
N ASP A 98 -0.23 1.81 19.99
CA ASP A 98 0.61 2.29 21.09
C ASP A 98 0.90 3.79 20.99
N ALA A 99 1.08 4.30 19.77
CA ALA A 99 1.30 5.72 19.50
C ALA A 99 -0.01 6.51 19.32
N ARG A 100 -1.15 5.83 19.14
CA ARG A 100 -2.45 6.41 18.75
C ARG A 100 -2.36 7.23 17.46
N VAL A 101 -1.58 6.73 16.50
CA VAL A 101 -1.38 7.36 15.18
C VAL A 101 -2.04 6.50 14.12
N ALA A 102 -2.78 7.13 13.21
CA ALA A 102 -3.35 6.49 12.03
C ALA A 102 -2.76 7.14 10.76
N HIS A 103 -2.37 6.29 9.81
CA HIS A 103 -2.09 6.68 8.44
C HIS A 103 -3.18 6.09 7.54
N LEU A 104 -3.96 6.95 6.91
CA LEU A 104 -5.19 6.57 6.22
C LEU A 104 -4.98 6.36 4.71
N GLY A 105 -3.73 6.33 4.25
CA GLY A 105 -3.41 6.53 2.84
C GLY A 105 -4.09 7.78 2.33
N ASP A 106 -4.81 7.63 1.23
CA ASP A 106 -5.53 8.72 0.57
C ASP A 106 -7.03 8.72 0.90
N THR A 107 -7.50 7.84 1.79
CA THR A 107 -8.90 7.84 2.25
C THR A 107 -9.28 9.14 2.95
N TYR A 108 -8.30 9.81 3.56
CA TYR A 108 -8.47 11.15 4.12
C TYR A 108 -7.22 11.99 3.91
N LEU A 109 -7.41 13.13 3.25
CA LEU A 109 -6.39 14.13 3.01
C LEU A 109 -6.92 15.47 3.51
N ALA A 110 -6.10 16.20 4.28
CA ALA A 110 -6.51 17.46 4.92
C ALA A 110 -6.83 18.58 3.89
N ALA A 111 -6.39 18.41 2.64
CA ALA A 111 -6.76 19.23 1.51
C ALA A 111 -6.83 18.33 0.26
N ASN A 112 -7.79 18.62 -0.63
CA ASN A 112 -8.13 17.79 -1.78
C ASN A 112 -6.98 17.75 -2.82
N PRO A 113 -6.36 16.60 -3.10
CA PRO A 113 -5.50 16.45 -4.26
C PRO A 113 -6.40 15.96 -5.39
N MET A 114 -6.97 16.89 -6.15
CA MET A 114 -7.54 16.59 -7.47
C MET A 114 -8.50 15.38 -7.51
N MET A 115 -9.71 15.52 -6.94
CA MET A 115 -10.85 14.77 -7.48
C MET A 115 -11.05 15.22 -8.93
N TYR A 116 -10.57 14.44 -9.91
CA TYR A 116 -11.05 14.57 -11.27
C TYR A 116 -12.52 14.09 -11.30
N PRO A 117 -13.44 14.85 -11.90
CA PRO A 117 -14.83 14.44 -12.05
C PRO A 117 -14.98 13.18 -12.91
#